data_AF-A0AAW3SV65-F1
#
_entry.id   AF-A0AAW3SV65-F1
#
_cell.length_a   1.000
_cell.length_b   1.000
_cell.length_c   1.000
_cell.angle_alpha   90.00
_cell.angle_beta   90.00
_cell.angle_gamma   90.00
#
_symmetry.space_group_name_H-M   'P 1'
#
loop_
_entity.id
_entity.type
_entity.pdbx_description
1 polymer ?
#
loop_
_entity_poly.entity_id
_entity_poly.type
_entity_poly.pdbx_seq_one_letter_code
_entity_poly.pdbx_strand_id
1 'polypeptide(L)'
;MSKLQKLIAAEHTTFSPYSNLPATAISRIASKCQRDEVVEAHIRIKELNAELATVPDWDGDTQDDIWKAIELFRAILAKVR
;
A
#
# COMPACT_ATOMS: atom_id res chain seq x y z
N MET A 1 -13.91 3.02 -3.00
CA MET A 1 -12.86 2.06 -2.62
C MET A 1 -12.71 1.02 -3.70
N SER A 2 -11.51 0.93 -4.25
CA SER A 2 -11.13 -0.08 -5.25
C SER A 2 -11.05 -1.48 -4.64
N LYS A 3 -10.88 -2.51 -5.48
CA LYS A 3 -10.76 -3.90 -5.01
C LYS A 3 -9.47 -4.11 -4.22
N LEU A 4 -8.34 -3.53 -4.64
CA LEU A 4 -7.09 -3.60 -3.90
C LEU A 4 -7.22 -2.96 -2.50
N GLN A 5 -7.83 -1.78 -2.41
CA GLN A 5 -8.07 -1.11 -1.13
C GLN A 5 -8.96 -1.94 -0.21
N LYS A 6 -9.99 -2.63 -0.74
CA LYS A 6 -10.83 -3.54 0.04
C LYS A 6 -10.05 -4.74 0.57
N LEU A 7 -9.12 -5.30 -0.23
CA LEU A 7 -8.27 -6.40 0.21
C LEU A 7 -7.32 -5.98 1.35
N ILE A 8 -6.73 -4.79 1.24
CA ILE A 8 -5.88 -4.22 2.29
C ILE A 8 -6.70 -3.94 3.55
N ALA A 9 -7.83 -3.26 3.42
CA ALA A 9 -8.72 -2.95 4.54
C ALA A 9 -9.22 -4.21 5.27
N ALA A 10 -9.50 -5.30 4.53
CA ALA A 10 -9.90 -6.56 5.12
C ALA A 10 -8.80 -7.15 6.03
N GLU A 11 -7.53 -7.09 5.63
CA GLU A 11 -6.43 -7.57 6.49
C GLU A 11 -6.24 -6.66 7.73
N HIS A 12 -6.46 -5.35 7.60
CA HIS A 12 -6.45 -4.42 8.74
C HIS A 12 -7.68 -4.54 9.67
N THR A 13 -8.67 -5.39 9.37
CA THR A 13 -9.66 -5.77 10.40
C THR A 13 -9.07 -6.75 11.42
N THR A 14 -8.00 -7.47 11.02
CA THR A 14 -7.30 -8.46 11.84
C THR A 14 -6.02 -7.88 12.47
N PHE A 15 -5.37 -6.91 11.81
CA PHE A 15 -4.17 -6.23 12.28
C PHE A 15 -4.44 -4.75 12.55
N SER A 16 -3.76 -4.15 13.53
CA SER A 16 -3.96 -2.71 13.82
C SER A 16 -3.79 -1.86 12.55
N PRO A 17 -4.67 -0.86 12.31
CA PRO A 17 -4.54 0.06 11.16
C PRO A 17 -3.20 0.78 11.12
N TYR A 18 -2.58 0.96 12.29
CA TYR A 18 -1.30 1.65 12.48
C TYR A 18 -0.09 0.71 12.46
N SER A 19 -0.30 -0.59 12.24
CA SER A 19 0.77 -1.58 12.20
C SER A 19 1.05 -2.06 10.79
N ASN A 20 2.33 -2.29 10.48
CA ASN A 20 2.73 -2.92 9.23
C ASN A 20 2.10 -4.31 9.12
N LEU A 21 1.55 -4.62 7.96
CA LEU A 21 1.00 -5.94 7.68
C LEU A 21 2.14 -6.98 7.67
N PRO A 22 1.97 -8.13 8.34
CA PRO A 22 2.99 -9.18 8.30
C PRO A 22 3.10 -9.76 6.88
N ALA A 23 4.28 -10.30 6.54
CA ALA A 23 4.55 -10.87 5.22
C ALA A 23 3.53 -11.95 4.78
N THR A 24 2.91 -12.64 5.73
CA THR A 24 1.83 -13.62 5.48
C THR A 24 0.54 -12.95 5.02
N ALA A 25 0.15 -11.81 5.60
CA ALA A 25 -0.98 -11.01 5.15
C ALA A 25 -0.72 -10.41 3.76
N ILE A 26 0.47 -9.87 3.53
CA ILE A 26 0.86 -9.34 2.21
C ILE A 26 0.78 -10.44 1.14
N SER A 27 1.23 -11.66 1.46
CA SER A 27 1.12 -12.80 0.54
C SER A 27 -0.34 -13.17 0.22
N ARG A 28 -1.26 -13.07 1.20
CA ARG A 28 -2.70 -13.30 0.99
C ARG A 28 -3.36 -12.23 0.13
N ILE A 29 -2.92 -10.98 0.25
CA ILE A 29 -3.39 -9.90 -0.62
C ILE A 29 -2.88 -10.15 -2.04
N ALA A 30 -1.57 -10.39 -2.18
CA ALA A 30 -0.93 -10.61 -3.47
C ALA A 30 -1.52 -11.79 -4.25
N SER A 31 -1.89 -12.89 -3.58
CA SER A 31 -2.53 -14.06 -4.23
C SER A 31 -3.93 -13.78 -4.79
N LYS A 32 -4.57 -12.69 -4.34
CA LYS A 32 -5.89 -12.24 -4.82
C LYS A 32 -5.79 -11.10 -5.84
N CYS A 33 -4.59 -10.57 -6.06
CA CYS A 33 -4.35 -9.51 -7.04
C CYS A 33 -4.28 -10.12 -8.44
N GLN A 34 -5.00 -9.50 -9.37
CA GLN A 34 -4.92 -9.78 -10.80
C GLN A 34 -4.35 -8.56 -11.51
N ARG A 35 -4.40 -8.54 -12.85
CA ARG A 35 -3.84 -7.46 -13.67
C ARG A 35 -4.32 -6.08 -13.25
N ASP A 36 -5.60 -5.94 -12.95
CA ASP A 36 -6.20 -4.64 -12.60
C ASP A 36 -5.64 -4.12 -11.27
N GLU A 37 -5.53 -4.96 -10.25
CA GLU A 37 -4.96 -4.57 -8.96
C GLU A 37 -3.45 -4.25 -9.06
N VAL A 38 -2.73 -4.94 -9.94
CA VAL A 38 -1.32 -4.63 -10.21
C VAL A 38 -1.18 -3.24 -10.84
N VAL A 39 -1.98 -2.94 -11.87
CA VAL A 39 -1.98 -1.62 -12.51
C VAL A 39 -2.36 -0.54 -11.51
N GLU A 40 -3.38 -0.79 -10.70
CA GLU A 40 -3.83 0.11 -9.66
C GLU A 40 -2.74 0.40 -8.62
N ALA A 41 -2.02 -0.62 -8.14
CA ALA A 41 -0.91 -0.44 -7.20
C ALA A 41 0.20 0.46 -7.80
N HIS A 42 0.53 0.30 -9.09
CA HIS A 42 1.51 1.16 -9.75
C HIS A 42 1.01 2.60 -9.89
N ILE A 43 -0.27 2.81 -10.22
CA ILE A 43 -0.89 4.14 -10.28
C ILE A 43 -0.81 4.78 -8.90
N ARG A 44 -1.18 4.06 -7.84
CA ARG A 44 -1.19 4.59 -6.49
C ARG A 44 0.20 4.94 -5.98
N ILE A 45 1.21 4.13 -6.31
CA ILE A 45 2.61 4.48 -6.03
C ILE A 45 3.00 5.79 -6.73
N LYS A 46 2.61 6.00 -8.00
CA LYS A 46 2.92 7.26 -8.71
C LYS A 46 2.23 8.46 -8.06
N GLU A 47 0.96 8.33 -7.69
CA GLU A 47 0.21 9.38 -6.99
C GLU A 47 0.86 9.73 -5.65
N LEU A 48 1.24 8.74 -4.85
CA LEU A 48 1.90 8.94 -3.56
C LEU A 48 3.28 9.60 -3.71
N ASN A 49 4.05 9.27 -4.74
CA ASN A 49 5.32 9.97 -5.01
C ASN A 49 5.10 11.44 -5.41
N ALA A 50 4.02 11.72 -6.16
CA ALA A 50 3.66 13.10 -6.49
C ALA A 50 3.20 13.86 -5.25
N GLU A 51 2.41 13.23 -4.38
CA GLU A 51 1.99 13.78 -3.09
C GLU A 51 3.19 14.08 -2.19
N LEU A 52 4.13 13.13 -2.06
CA LEU A 52 5.35 13.29 -1.27
C LEU A 52 6.16 14.53 -1.70
N ALA A 53 6.25 14.80 -3.01
CA ALA A 53 6.95 15.96 -3.53
C ALA A 53 6.28 17.31 -3.18
N THR A 54 5.01 17.28 -2.75
CA THR A 54 4.26 18.47 -2.30
C THR A 54 4.25 18.63 -0.79
N VAL A 55 4.62 17.59 -0.04
CA VAL A 55 4.67 17.64 1.43
C VAL A 55 5.85 18.51 1.87
N PRO A 56 5.63 19.51 2.74
CA PRO A 56 6.72 20.33 3.26
C PRO A 56 7.77 19.51 4.01
N ASP A 57 9.03 19.94 3.94
CA ASP A 57 10.16 19.23 4.58
C ASP A 57 10.04 19.13 6.12
N TRP A 58 9.27 20.04 6.75
CA TRP A 58 9.05 20.02 8.19
C TRP A 58 7.99 19.00 8.62
N ASP A 59 7.18 18.49 7.69
CA ASP A 59 6.09 17.55 7.97
C ASP A 59 6.56 16.10 7.76
N GLY A 60 7.49 15.68 8.64
CA GLY A 60 8.06 14.32 8.60
C GLY A 60 7.03 13.22 8.86
N ASP A 61 6.00 13.48 9.68
CA ASP A 61 4.97 12.49 9.99
C ASP A 61 4.17 12.12 8.73
N THR A 62 3.74 13.12 7.95
CA THR A 62 3.04 12.87 6.67
C THR A 62 3.96 12.19 5.67
N GLN A 63 5.24 12.57 5.59
CA GLN A 63 6.21 11.91 4.71
C GLN A 63 6.37 10.43 5.07
N ASP A 64 6.49 10.10 6.35
CA ASP A 64 6.61 8.74 6.86
C ASP A 64 5.37 7.90 6.52
N ASP A 65 4.17 8.46 6.65
CA ASP A 65 2.93 7.75 6.33
C ASP A 65 2.80 7.48 4.83
N ILE A 66 3.19 8.43 3.97
CA ILE A 66 3.26 8.23 2.53
C ILE A 66 4.29 7.13 2.20
N TRP A 67 5.45 7.15 2.84
CA TRP A 67 6.48 6.12 2.65
C TRP A 67 5.98 4.73 3.03
N LYS A 68 5.36 4.57 4.20
CA LYS A 68 4.75 3.30 4.64
C LYS A 68 3.73 2.80 3.63
N ALA A 69 2.90 3.68 3.08
CA ALA A 69 1.92 3.31 2.05
C ALA A 69 2.61 2.83 0.76
N ILE A 70 3.65 3.54 0.29
CA ILE A 70 4.43 3.13 -0.89
C ILE A 70 5.09 1.77 -0.66
N GLU A 71 5.70 1.55 0.51
CA GLU A 71 6.35 0.29 0.86
C GLU A 71 5.37 -0.88 0.88
N LEU A 72 4.16 -0.67 1.41
CA LEU A 72 3.10 -1.68 1.39
C LEU A 72 2.76 -2.10 -0.05
N PHE A 73 2.52 -1.13 -0.96
CA PHE A 73 2.21 -1.45 -2.35
C PHE A 73 3.37 -2.17 -3.05
N ARG A 74 4.62 -1.74 -2.81
CA ARG A 74 5.82 -2.41 -3.33
C ARG A 74 5.93 -3.85 -2.82
N ALA A 75 5.66 -4.09 -1.54
CA ALA A 75 5.71 -5.41 -0.94
C ALA A 75 4.61 -6.34 -1.50
N ILE A 76 3.42 -5.81 -1.78
CA ILE A 76 2.36 -6.56 -2.48
C ILE A 76 2.84 -6.94 -3.88
N LEU A 77 3.30 -5.95 -4.68
CA LEU A 77 3.77 -6.16 -6.06
C LEU A 77 4.90 -7.18 -6.14
N ALA A 78 5.85 -7.17 -5.21
CA ALA A 78 6.96 -8.13 -5.16
C ALA A 78 6.51 -9.58 -4.91
N LYS A 79 5.26 -9.79 -4.45
CA LYS A 79 4.69 -11.10 -4.15
C LYS A 79 3.62 -11.54 -5.14
N VAL A 80 3.20 -10.69 -6.06
CA VAL A 80 2.29 -11.07 -7.15
C VAL A 80 3.04 -11.99 -8.11
N ARG A 81 2.42 -13.11 -8.48
CA ARG A 81 2.96 -14.11 -9.43
C ARG A 81 2.17 -14.10 -10.72
#